data_AF-A0A2A2MB88-F1
#
_entry.id   AF-A0A2A2MB88-F1
#
_cell.length_a   1.000
_cell.length_b   1.000
_cell.length_c   1.000
_cell.angle_alpha   90.00
_cell.angle_beta   90.00
_cell.angle_gamma   90.00
#
_symmetry.space_group_name_H-M   'P 1'
#
loop_
_entity.id
_entity.type
_entity.pdbx_description
1 polymer ?
#
loop_
_entity_poly.entity_id
_entity_poly.type
_entity_poly.pdbx_seq_one_letter_code
_entity_poly.pdbx_strand_id
1 'polypeptide(L)'
;MSDHARHQPYHEQDPMVVFYSLSRKFVQKKEDEDRTPQEAKEVIYYSLAIGHHLGVIDCLKTCLECPLSGYRAWVAKLPEESTARRKLEGLPRYGEICIDSTHTHMLACALDKARPQMNEQEQTWTDALIAALQMIENEPAIYLMVKRRDG
;
A
#
# COMPACT_ATOMS: atom_id res chain seq x y z
N MET A 1 -26.89 19.46 43.92
CA MET A 1 -27.13 18.60 42.74
C MET A 1 -26.80 19.42 41.50
N SER A 2 -25.53 19.47 41.11
CA SER A 2 -25.12 20.14 39.88
C SER A 2 -24.14 19.23 39.17
N ASP A 3 -24.70 18.53 38.20
CA ASP A 3 -24.04 17.64 37.27
C ASP A 3 -23.14 18.48 36.35
N HIS A 4 -21.83 18.42 36.59
CA HIS A 4 -20.84 18.91 35.65
C HIS A 4 -20.23 17.70 34.94
N ALA A 5 -21.02 17.08 34.05
CA ALA A 5 -20.50 16.26 32.97
C ALA A 5 -19.55 17.11 32.12
N ARG A 6 -18.25 17.03 32.44
CA ARG A 6 -17.19 17.52 31.56
C ARG A 6 -17.25 16.69 30.28
N HIS A 7 -17.79 17.26 29.22
CA HIS A 7 -17.53 16.78 27.87
C HIS A 7 -16.03 16.87 27.64
N GLN A 8 -15.36 15.73 27.74
CA GLN A 8 -14.03 15.52 27.18
C GLN A 8 -14.18 15.75 25.65
N PRO A 9 -13.45 16.69 25.03
CA PRO A 9 -13.43 16.73 23.57
C PRO A 9 -12.78 15.44 23.11
N TYR A 10 -13.57 14.56 22.50
CA TYR A 10 -13.05 13.41 21.78
C TYR A 10 -12.19 13.98 20.66
N HIS A 11 -10.86 13.87 20.77
CA HIS A 11 -9.99 14.17 19.64
C HIS A 11 -10.27 13.09 18.60
N GLU A 12 -11.19 13.36 17.70
CA GLU A 12 -11.46 12.53 16.54
C GLU A 12 -10.23 12.66 15.62
N GLN A 13 -9.24 11.79 15.86
CA GLN A 13 -8.02 11.75 15.05
C GLN A 13 -8.43 11.32 13.63
N ASP A 14 -8.04 12.11 12.62
CA ASP A 14 -8.31 11.75 11.22
C ASP A 14 -7.62 10.42 10.91
N PRO A 15 -8.36 9.36 10.54
CA PRO A 15 -7.76 8.07 10.22
C PRO A 15 -6.72 8.20 9.12
N MET A 16 -5.71 7.34 9.12
CA MET A 16 -4.68 7.33 8.08
C MET A 16 -5.01 6.33 6.98
N VAL A 17 -4.59 6.62 5.76
CA VAL A 17 -4.66 5.72 4.61
C VAL A 17 -3.23 5.34 4.24
N VAL A 18 -2.95 4.03 4.18
CA VAL A 18 -1.62 3.51 3.86
C VAL A 18 -1.70 2.53 2.69
N PHE A 19 -0.81 2.72 1.72
CA PHE A 19 -0.64 1.86 0.57
C PHE A 19 0.56 0.93 0.79
N TYR A 20 0.32 -0.37 0.83
CA TYR A 20 1.35 -1.39 0.93
C TYR A 20 1.57 -2.06 -0.41
N SER A 21 2.79 -2.02 -0.92
CA SER A 21 3.21 -2.92 -2.00
C SER A 21 3.55 -4.28 -1.42
N LEU A 22 2.89 -5.29 -1.97
CA LEU A 22 3.05 -6.69 -1.62
C LEU A 22 3.67 -7.40 -2.81
N SER A 23 4.90 -7.90 -2.63
CA SER A 23 5.57 -8.73 -3.63
C SER A 23 5.54 -10.19 -3.18
N ARG A 24 5.18 -11.09 -4.09
CA ARG A 24 5.18 -12.53 -3.84
C ARG A 24 6.60 -13.09 -3.98
N LYS A 25 7.57 -12.59 -3.21
CA LYS A 25 8.92 -13.21 -3.19
C LYS A 25 8.85 -14.53 -2.45
N PHE A 26 8.70 -15.61 -3.23
CA PHE A 26 9.02 -17.01 -2.95
C PHE A 26 9.26 -17.37 -1.48
N VAL A 27 8.22 -17.83 -0.79
CA VAL A 27 8.41 -18.97 0.12
C VAL A 27 8.64 -20.17 -0.80
N GLN A 28 9.89 -20.47 -1.13
CA GLN A 28 10.21 -21.83 -1.59
C GLN A 28 9.90 -22.74 -0.41
N LYS A 29 8.69 -23.31 -0.39
CA LYS A 29 8.38 -24.48 0.41
C LYS A 29 8.01 -25.60 -0.57
N LYS A 30 8.83 -26.65 -0.49
CA LYS A 30 8.63 -28.02 -0.98
C LYS A 30 8.84 -28.24 -2.47
N GLU A 31 10.10 -28.50 -2.84
CA GLU A 31 10.44 -29.50 -3.86
C GLU A 31 11.94 -29.85 -3.95
N ASP A 32 12.80 -29.34 -3.06
CA ASP A 32 14.19 -29.81 -2.89
C ASP A 32 14.39 -30.58 -1.57
N GLU A 33 13.43 -31.46 -1.25
CA GLU A 33 13.50 -32.34 -0.06
C GLU A 33 14.15 -33.71 -0.39
N ASP A 34 14.89 -33.82 -1.50
CA ASP A 34 15.37 -35.14 -1.97
C ASP A 34 16.88 -35.27 -2.24
N ARG A 35 17.73 -34.36 -1.74
CA ARG A 35 19.20 -34.57 -1.76
C ARG A 35 19.92 -34.00 -0.54
N THR A 36 19.63 -34.52 0.64
CA THR A 36 20.50 -34.33 1.82
C THR A 36 21.47 -35.50 1.98
N PRO A 37 22.79 -35.29 1.86
CA PRO A 37 23.77 -36.04 2.65
C PRO A 37 23.88 -35.40 4.04
N GLN A 38 23.67 -36.19 5.08
CA GLN A 38 23.68 -35.80 6.50
C GLN A 38 25.10 -35.54 7.02
N GLU A 39 25.79 -34.47 6.64
CA GLU A 39 27.08 -34.14 7.29
C GLU A 39 27.52 -32.69 7.01
N ALA A 40 26.88 -31.73 7.68
CA ALA A 40 27.45 -30.41 8.03
C ALA A 40 26.34 -29.53 8.65
N LYS A 41 25.91 -29.87 9.87
CA LYS A 41 24.82 -29.17 10.57
C LYS A 41 25.23 -27.93 11.35
N GLU A 42 26.48 -27.43 11.26
CA GLU A 42 26.96 -26.46 12.27
C GLU A 42 27.73 -25.23 11.76
N VAL A 43 27.49 -24.70 10.55
CA VAL A 43 28.03 -23.37 10.18
C VAL A 43 27.05 -22.52 9.35
N ILE A 44 25.81 -22.37 9.82
CA ILE A 44 24.86 -21.41 9.23
C ILE A 44 24.10 -20.68 10.34
N TYR A 45 24.81 -19.96 11.21
CA TYR A 45 24.15 -19.08 12.20
C TYR A 45 24.83 -17.72 12.41
N TYR A 46 25.93 -17.42 11.72
CA TYR A 46 26.69 -16.17 11.90
C TYR A 46 26.95 -15.41 10.60
N SER A 47 25.97 -15.42 9.71
CA SER A 47 25.91 -14.49 8.56
C SER A 47 24.53 -13.82 8.45
N LEU A 48 23.87 -13.58 9.58
CA LEU A 48 22.59 -12.84 9.63
C LEU A 48 22.72 -11.49 10.34
N ALA A 49 23.89 -10.87 10.21
CA ALA A 49 24.16 -9.53 10.71
C ALA A 49 25.14 -8.81 9.78
N ILE A 50 24.77 -8.67 8.50
CA ILE A 50 25.09 -7.57 7.58
C ILE A 50 24.12 -7.76 6.42
N GLY A 51 22.90 -7.22 6.55
CA GLY A 51 21.92 -7.20 5.47
C GLY A 51 22.32 -6.17 4.42
N HIS A 52 23.31 -6.49 3.61
CA HIS A 52 23.79 -5.63 2.52
C HIS A 52 23.86 -6.47 1.23
N HIS A 53 22.82 -6.30 0.40
CA HIS A 53 22.68 -6.74 -1.01
C HIS A 53 22.31 -8.21 -1.30
N LEU A 54 20.98 -8.43 -1.35
CA LEU A 54 20.23 -9.45 -2.13
C LEU A 54 19.81 -10.72 -1.36
N GLY A 55 18.49 -10.88 -1.22
CA GLY A 55 17.84 -12.16 -0.96
C GLY A 55 16.83 -12.15 0.19
N VAL A 56 15.59 -11.73 -0.09
CA VAL A 56 14.39 -12.00 0.73
C VAL A 56 14.31 -11.26 2.08
N ILE A 57 14.09 -9.95 2.09
CA ILE A 57 13.63 -9.22 3.30
C ILE A 57 12.65 -8.11 2.91
N ASP A 58 11.48 -8.11 3.57
CA ASP A 58 10.32 -7.20 3.54
C ASP A 58 9.45 -7.11 2.27
N CYS A 59 8.55 -8.10 2.12
CA CYS A 59 7.47 -8.12 1.13
C CYS A 59 6.33 -7.13 1.42
N LEU A 60 6.44 -6.23 2.40
CA LEU A 60 5.41 -5.25 2.77
C LEU A 60 6.02 -3.86 2.85
N LYS A 61 6.08 -3.16 1.71
CA LYS A 61 6.66 -1.81 1.64
C LYS A 61 5.56 -0.76 1.61
N THR A 62 5.61 0.21 2.52
CA THR A 62 4.75 1.40 2.46
C THR A 62 5.15 2.26 1.26
N CYS A 63 4.22 2.47 0.32
CA CYS A 63 4.43 3.29 -0.88
C CYS A 63 3.95 4.72 -0.70
N LEU A 64 2.85 4.89 0.04
CA LEU A 64 2.17 6.16 0.23
C LEU A 64 1.40 6.11 1.55
N GLU A 65 1.43 7.20 2.30
CA GLU A 65 0.62 7.41 3.48
C GLU A 65 0.04 8.83 3.46
N CYS A 66 -1.25 8.95 3.73
CA CYS A 66 -1.94 10.23 3.79
C CYS A 66 -3.14 10.20 4.75
N PRO A 67 -3.58 11.35 5.29
CA PRO A 67 -4.80 11.41 6.09
C PRO A 67 -6.03 11.07 5.25
N LEU A 68 -7.04 10.44 5.85
CA LEU A 68 -8.27 10.02 5.17
C LEU A 68 -9.03 11.21 4.58
N SER A 69 -9.05 12.36 5.27
CA SER A 69 -9.64 13.59 4.74
C SER A 69 -8.94 14.03 3.43
N GLY A 70 -7.61 14.03 3.43
CA GLY A 70 -6.79 14.33 2.26
C GLY A 70 -6.98 13.33 1.13
N TYR A 71 -7.03 12.03 1.45
CA TYR A 71 -7.33 10.97 0.49
C TYR A 71 -8.68 11.19 -0.21
N ARG A 72 -9.74 11.52 0.55
CA ARG A 72 -11.07 11.78 -0.03
C ARG A 72 -11.07 12.99 -0.96
N ALA A 73 -10.43 14.08 -0.55
CA ALA A 73 -10.31 15.28 -1.38
C ALA A 73 -9.54 14.99 -2.68
N TRP A 74 -8.46 14.22 -2.58
CA TRP A 74 -7.67 13.79 -3.72
C TRP A 74 -8.47 12.90 -4.69
N VAL A 75 -9.18 11.88 -4.18
CA VAL A 75 -10.01 10.97 -4.99
C VAL A 75 -11.18 11.71 -5.65
N ALA A 76 -11.74 12.73 -5.00
CA ALA A 76 -12.83 13.52 -5.57
C ALA A 76 -12.43 14.30 -6.84
N LYS A 77 -11.13 14.52 -7.08
CA LYS A 77 -10.60 15.17 -8.29
C LYS A 77 -10.54 14.25 -9.50
N LEU A 78 -10.70 12.94 -9.29
CA LEU A 78 -10.78 11.99 -10.39
C LEU A 78 -12.11 12.16 -11.14
N PRO A 79 -12.15 11.87 -12.45
CA PRO A 79 -13.38 12.00 -13.23
C PRO A 79 -14.52 11.17 -12.61
N GLU A 80 -15.70 11.78 -12.44
CA GLU A 80 -16.82 11.21 -11.68
C GLU A 80 -17.26 9.83 -12.18
N GLU A 81 -17.32 9.69 -13.51
CA GLU A 81 -17.75 8.46 -14.18
C GLU A 81 -16.61 7.44 -14.38
N SER A 82 -15.41 7.69 -13.82
CA SER A 82 -14.29 6.76 -13.98
C SER A 82 -14.42 5.55 -13.05
N THR A 83 -14.11 4.37 -13.60
CA THR A 83 -13.95 3.14 -12.81
C THR A 83 -12.84 3.29 -11.76
N ALA A 84 -11.85 4.14 -12.02
CA ALA A 84 -10.73 4.46 -11.14
C ALA A 84 -11.21 5.14 -9.85
N ARG A 85 -12.04 6.19 -9.98
CA ARG A 85 -12.65 6.86 -8.83
C ARG A 85 -13.48 5.89 -8.00
N ARG A 86 -14.36 5.12 -8.63
CA ARG A 86 -15.20 4.12 -7.95
C ARG A 86 -14.39 3.09 -7.15
N LYS A 87 -13.23 2.66 -7.69
CA LYS A 87 -12.32 1.72 -7.01
C LYS A 87 -11.74 2.33 -5.74
N LEU A 88 -11.20 3.55 -5.84
CA LEU A 88 -10.57 4.26 -4.71
C LEU A 88 -11.62 4.69 -3.66
N GLU A 89 -12.81 5.12 -4.07
CA GLU A 89 -13.94 5.39 -3.17
C GLU A 89 -14.44 4.16 -2.39
N GLY A 90 -14.04 2.95 -2.81
CA GLY A 90 -14.30 1.72 -2.07
C GLY A 90 -13.61 1.69 -0.71
N LEU A 91 -12.44 2.34 -0.55
CA LEU A 91 -11.65 2.28 0.67
C LEU A 91 -12.43 2.75 1.91
N PRO A 92 -13.04 3.95 1.92
CA PRO A 92 -13.90 4.38 3.02
C PRO A 92 -15.03 3.42 3.40
N ARG A 93 -15.56 2.67 2.42
CA ARG A 93 -16.73 1.80 2.58
C ARG A 93 -16.35 0.43 3.14
N TYR A 94 -15.24 -0.13 2.67
CA TYR A 94 -14.81 -1.49 3.00
C TYR A 94 -13.66 -1.55 4.02
N GLY A 95 -13.00 -0.43 4.30
CA GLY A 95 -11.82 -0.34 5.18
C GLY A 95 -10.52 -0.71 4.48
N GLU A 96 -10.57 -1.55 3.44
CA GLU A 96 -9.43 -1.90 2.59
C GLU A 96 -9.82 -2.13 1.13
N ILE A 97 -8.88 -1.92 0.22
CA ILE A 97 -9.00 -2.25 -1.20
C ILE A 97 -7.69 -2.85 -1.73
N CYS A 98 -7.81 -3.72 -2.73
CA CYS A 98 -6.67 -4.29 -3.45
C CYS A 98 -6.57 -3.71 -4.87
N ILE A 99 -5.36 -3.35 -5.29
CA ILE A 99 -5.02 -2.86 -6.63
C ILE A 99 -3.96 -3.81 -7.21
N ASP A 100 -4.32 -4.53 -8.26
CA ASP A 100 -3.43 -5.45 -8.99
C ASP A 100 -3.17 -4.94 -10.43
N SER A 101 -2.48 -5.75 -11.23
CA SER A 101 -2.14 -5.45 -12.62
C SER A 101 -3.34 -5.20 -13.54
N THR A 102 -4.55 -5.61 -13.16
CA THR A 102 -5.76 -5.32 -13.96
C THR A 102 -6.24 -3.88 -13.79
N HIS A 103 -5.76 -3.17 -12.78
CA HIS A 103 -6.20 -1.82 -12.42
C HIS A 103 -5.21 -0.71 -12.81
N THR A 104 -3.96 -1.07 -13.12
CA THR A 104 -2.84 -0.14 -13.38
C THR A 104 -3.16 0.86 -14.48
N HIS A 105 -3.59 0.40 -15.65
CA HIS A 105 -3.86 1.26 -16.80
C HIS A 105 -4.98 2.27 -16.52
N MET A 106 -6.13 1.79 -16.02
CA MET A 106 -7.28 2.66 -15.73
C MET A 106 -6.97 3.69 -14.63
N LEU A 107 -6.17 3.33 -13.62
CA LEU A 107 -5.76 4.25 -12.56
C LEU A 107 -4.75 5.28 -13.08
N ALA A 108 -3.73 4.85 -13.81
CA ALA A 108 -2.73 5.75 -14.39
C ALA A 108 -3.37 6.81 -15.30
N CYS A 109 -4.26 6.40 -16.21
CA CYS A 109 -4.95 7.34 -17.10
C CYS A 109 -5.87 8.32 -16.34
N ALA A 110 -6.54 7.87 -15.27
CA ALA A 110 -7.42 8.75 -14.50
C ALA A 110 -6.62 9.77 -13.67
N LEU A 111 -5.50 9.33 -13.09
CA LEU A 111 -4.58 10.18 -12.33
C LEU A 111 -3.92 11.23 -13.21
N ASP A 112 -3.44 10.86 -14.40
CA ASP A 112 -2.84 11.78 -15.35
C ASP A 112 -3.80 12.90 -15.78
N LYS A 113 -5.07 12.53 -16.08
CA LYS A 113 -6.12 13.50 -16.41
C LYS A 113 -6.49 14.43 -15.26
N ALA A 114 -6.43 13.94 -14.02
CA ALA A 114 -6.79 14.72 -12.84
C ALA A 114 -5.62 15.57 -12.31
N ARG A 115 -4.37 15.26 -12.70
CA ARG A 115 -3.14 15.90 -12.23
C ARG A 115 -3.15 17.44 -12.29
N PRO A 116 -3.66 18.10 -13.35
CA PRO A 116 -3.69 19.57 -13.41
C PRO A 116 -4.56 20.24 -12.33
N GLN A 117 -5.50 19.50 -11.73
CA GLN A 117 -6.43 20.00 -10.71
C GLN A 117 -5.92 19.75 -9.29
N MET A 118 -4.78 19.06 -9.16
CA MET A 118 -4.20 18.66 -7.88
C MET A 118 -3.24 19.71 -7.33
N ASN A 119 -3.24 19.87 -6.01
CA ASN A 119 -2.23 20.68 -5.31
C ASN A 119 -0.89 19.92 -5.23
N GLU A 120 0.16 20.58 -4.74
CA GLU A 120 1.52 20.01 -4.68
C GLU A 120 1.58 18.70 -3.86
N GLN A 121 0.83 18.62 -2.75
CA GLN A 121 0.79 17.45 -1.89
C GLN A 121 0.09 16.27 -2.59
N GLU A 122 -1.03 16.51 -3.24
CA GLU A 122 -1.78 15.52 -4.02
C GLU A 122 -1.03 15.07 -5.28
N GLN A 123 -0.25 15.97 -5.90
CA GLN A 123 0.66 15.60 -6.99
C GLN A 123 1.76 14.67 -6.48
N THR A 124 2.31 14.94 -5.29
CA THR A 124 3.27 14.04 -4.65
C THR A 124 2.67 12.65 -4.40
N TRP A 125 1.42 12.59 -3.92
CA TRP A 125 0.71 11.32 -3.73
C TRP A 125 0.42 10.60 -5.05
N THR A 126 0.07 11.35 -6.09
CA THR A 126 -0.14 10.85 -7.44
C THR A 126 1.13 10.25 -8.02
N ASP A 127 2.25 10.94 -7.88
CA ASP A 127 3.54 10.47 -8.38
C ASP A 127 3.98 9.19 -7.63
N ALA A 128 3.76 9.12 -6.32
CA ALA A 128 4.01 7.91 -5.53
C ALA A 128 3.12 6.73 -5.95
N LEU A 129 1.83 6.97 -6.22
CA LEU A 129 0.92 5.93 -6.70
C LEU A 129 1.29 5.50 -8.13
N ILE A 130 1.59 6.42 -9.04
CA ILE A 130 2.03 6.09 -10.41
C ILE A 130 3.30 5.23 -10.38
N ALA A 131 4.29 5.58 -9.56
CA ALA A 131 5.48 4.76 -9.39
C ALA A 131 5.13 3.35 -8.88
N ALA A 132 4.16 3.23 -7.97
CA ALA A 132 3.69 1.94 -7.47
C ALA A 132 2.95 1.12 -8.54
N LEU A 133 2.16 1.76 -9.40
CA LEU A 133 1.50 1.12 -10.54
C LEU A 133 2.53 0.64 -11.58
N GLN A 134 3.58 1.42 -11.84
CA GLN A 134 4.68 1.02 -12.72
C GLN A 134 5.44 -0.21 -12.19
N MET A 135 5.59 -0.34 -10.86
CA MET A 135 6.17 -1.56 -10.28
C MET A 135 5.30 -2.79 -10.59
N ILE A 136 3.98 -2.67 -10.51
CA ILE A 136 3.04 -3.76 -10.85
C ILE A 136 3.09 -4.08 -12.35
N GLU A 137 3.18 -3.08 -13.22
CA GLU A 137 3.31 -3.29 -14.67
C GLU A 137 4.59 -4.08 -15.02
N ASN A 138 5.71 -3.74 -14.38
CA ASN A 138 6.99 -4.42 -14.60
C ASN A 138 7.03 -5.82 -13.96
N GLU A 139 6.38 -6.00 -12.82
CA GLU A 139 6.30 -7.28 -12.11
C GLU A 139 4.83 -7.57 -11.72
N PRO A 140 4.04 -8.21 -12.60
CA PRO A 140 2.60 -8.43 -12.39
C PRO A 140 2.22 -9.30 -11.17
N ALA A 141 3.21 -9.91 -10.51
CA ALA A 141 3.04 -10.62 -9.25
C ALA A 141 2.95 -9.68 -8.03
N ILE A 142 3.26 -8.39 -8.21
CA ILE A 142 3.09 -7.34 -7.20
C ILE A 142 1.64 -6.86 -7.22
N TYR A 143 1.10 -6.55 -6.04
CA TYR A 143 -0.17 -5.85 -5.89
C TYR A 143 -0.08 -4.84 -4.73
N LEU A 144 -0.96 -3.84 -4.72
CA LEU A 144 -1.09 -2.88 -3.62
C LEU A 144 -2.28 -3.24 -2.74
N MET A 145 -2.05 -3.30 -1.44
CA MET A 145 -3.10 -3.32 -0.43
C MET A 145 -3.21 -1.92 0.17
N VAL A 146 -4.37 -1.29 0.00
CA VAL A 146 -4.64 0.02 0.58
C VAL A 146 -5.52 -0.19 1.80
N LYS A 147 -5.08 0.28 2.97
CA LYS A 147 -5.81 0.11 4.23
C LYS A 147 -6.07 1.46 4.89
N ARG A 148 -7.26 1.57 5.48
CA ARG A 148 -7.58 2.60 6.46
C ARG A 148 -7.09 2.13 7.84
N ARG A 149 -6.34 2.98 8.53
CA ARG A 149 -5.92 2.80 9.92
C ARG A 149 -6.67 3.81 10.76
N ASP A 150 -7.62 3.30 11.53
CA ASP A 150 -8.30 4.10 12.55
C ASP A 150 -7.27 4.36 13.67
N GLY A 151 -7.11 5.62 14.07
CA GLY A 151 -6.11 6.08 15.05
C GLY A 151 -6.43 5.69 16.49
#